data_AF-A0A7C4M5F5-F1
#
_entry.id   AF-A0A7C4M5F5-F1
#
_cell.length_a   1.000
_cell.length_b   1.000
_cell.length_c   1.000
_cell.angle_alpha   90.00
_cell.angle_beta   90.00
_cell.angle_gamma   90.00
#
_symmetry.space_group_name_H-M   'P 1'
#
loop_
_entity.id
_entity.type
_entity.pdbx_description
1 polymer ?
#
loop_
_entity_poly.entity_id
_entity_poly.type
_entity_poly.pdbx_seq_one_letter_code
_entity_poly.pdbx_strand_id
1 'polypeptide(L)'
;MGENTRIIFEELCPNCGGSIDDIKLKTIGVCGECLPTPAYNLSSSNIAEALRRTKKLRGYRIIAEVEEFMEKFREIFTKSTGFKPWALQEVWARRVFLKENFTLVAPTGIGKTMFCIVMALFLVKHEDSRCYLMLPSSLLVEQVSEKAISMAEKIGLPSD
;
A
#
# COMPACT_ATOMS: atom_id res chain seq x y z
N MET A 1 -28.88 -21.44 -26.70
CA MET A 1 -27.92 -20.49 -27.30
C MET A 1 -27.98 -19.23 -26.45
N GLY A 2 -27.23 -19.21 -25.34
CA GLY A 2 -27.19 -18.04 -24.45
C GLY A 2 -26.15 -17.06 -24.98
N GLU A 3 -26.57 -15.83 -25.25
CA GLU A 3 -25.76 -14.77 -25.86
C GLU A 3 -24.45 -14.56 -25.09
N ASN A 4 -23.33 -14.61 -25.82
CA ASN A 4 -22.01 -14.26 -25.33
C ASN A 4 -21.88 -12.73 -25.31
N THR A 5 -22.74 -12.06 -24.53
CA THR A 5 -22.80 -10.60 -24.45
C THR A 5 -21.54 -10.08 -23.78
N ARG A 6 -20.65 -9.50 -24.59
CA ARG A 6 -19.41 -8.89 -24.12
C ARG A 6 -19.68 -7.43 -23.77
N ILE A 7 -19.40 -7.04 -22.53
CA ILE A 7 -19.57 -5.66 -22.08
C ILE A 7 -18.22 -4.95 -22.25
N ILE A 8 -18.23 -3.81 -22.93
CA ILE A 8 -17.06 -2.96 -23.10
C ILE A 8 -17.24 -1.73 -22.22
N PHE A 9 -16.25 -1.47 -21.37
CA PHE A 9 -16.18 -0.26 -20.58
C PHE A 9 -15.20 0.70 -21.23
N GLU A 10 -15.71 1.82 -21.71
CA GLU A 10 -14.88 2.88 -22.30
C GLU A 10 -14.05 3.59 -21.24
N GLU A 11 -12.81 3.94 -21.59
CA GLU A 11 -11.87 4.70 -20.76
C GLU A 11 -11.53 4.13 -19.36
N LEU A 12 -11.87 2.86 -19.09
CA LEU A 12 -11.68 2.25 -17.77
C LEU A 12 -10.42 1.39 -17.62
N CYS A 13 -9.54 1.29 -18.63
CA CYS A 13 -8.28 0.57 -18.42
C CYS A 13 -7.35 1.35 -17.47
N PRO A 14 -6.99 0.80 -16.29
CA PRO A 14 -6.16 1.51 -15.30
C PRO A 14 -4.71 1.75 -15.77
N ASN A 15 -4.28 1.11 -16.86
CA ASN A 15 -2.96 1.35 -17.44
C ASN A 15 -2.95 2.46 -18.49
N CYS A 16 -3.73 2.30 -19.57
CA CYS A 16 -3.67 3.21 -20.71
C CYS A 16 -4.85 4.19 -20.82
N GLY A 17 -5.90 4.04 -20.02
CA GLY A 17 -7.14 4.81 -20.15
C GLY A 17 -7.96 4.46 -21.40
N GLY A 18 -7.69 3.33 -22.05
CA GLY A 18 -8.50 2.82 -23.16
C GLY A 18 -9.64 1.92 -22.71
N SER A 19 -10.42 1.42 -23.66
CA SER A 19 -11.55 0.53 -23.40
C SER A 19 -11.10 -0.84 -22.88
N ILE A 20 -11.88 -1.44 -21.98
CA ILE A 20 -11.62 -2.75 -21.40
C ILE A 20 -12.89 -3.61 -21.41
N ASP A 21 -12.76 -4.86 -21.84
CA ASP A 21 -13.87 -5.80 -21.81
C ASP A 21 -14.03 -6.46 -20.43
N ASP A 22 -15.26 -6.85 -20.08
CA ASP A 22 -15.62 -7.42 -18.78
C ASP A 22 -14.80 -8.65 -18.39
N ILE A 23 -14.45 -9.50 -19.36
CA ILE A 23 -13.60 -10.67 -19.13
C ILE A 23 -12.20 -10.21 -18.68
N LYS A 24 -11.58 -9.27 -19.41
CA LYS A 24 -10.26 -8.75 -19.04
C LYS A 24 -10.27 -8.00 -17.72
N LEU A 25 -11.30 -7.20 -17.46
CA LEU A 25 -11.44 -6.46 -16.21
C LEU A 25 -11.47 -7.41 -15.00
N LYS A 26 -12.16 -8.56 -15.12
CA LYS A 26 -12.24 -9.58 -14.05
C LYS A 26 -11.01 -10.46 -13.90
N THR A 27 -10.16 -10.57 -14.92
CA THR A 27 -9.09 -11.59 -14.96
C THR A 27 -7.70 -10.99 -14.86
N ILE A 28 -7.38 -10.01 -15.72
CA ILE A 28 -6.05 -9.39 -15.85
C ILE A 28 -6.06 -8.00 -15.22
N GLY A 29 -7.19 -7.28 -15.27
CA GLY A 29 -7.32 -5.91 -14.78
C GLY A 29 -6.77 -4.83 -15.73
N VAL A 30 -6.28 -5.19 -16.93
CA VAL A 30 -5.91 -4.24 -17.99
C VAL A 30 -6.41 -4.69 -19.37
N CYS A 31 -6.49 -3.77 -20.33
CA CYS A 31 -7.00 -4.07 -21.67
C CYS A 31 -6.03 -4.94 -22.49
N GLY A 32 -6.54 -5.50 -23.58
CA GLY A 32 -5.78 -6.41 -24.45
C GLY A 32 -4.64 -5.75 -25.21
N GLU A 33 -4.74 -4.45 -25.46
CA GLU A 33 -3.65 -3.68 -26.06
C GLU A 33 -2.46 -3.54 -25.11
N CYS A 34 -2.73 -3.42 -23.81
CA CYS A 34 -1.72 -3.35 -22.77
C CYS A 34 -1.07 -4.71 -22.56
N LEU A 35 -1.89 -5.73 -22.31
CA LEU A 35 -1.45 -7.12 -22.12
C LEU A 35 -2.35 -8.06 -22.94
N PRO A 36 -1.85 -8.59 -24.06
CA PRO A 36 -2.62 -9.49 -24.93
C PRO A 36 -2.70 -10.93 -24.39
N THR A 37 -1.87 -11.28 -23.42
CA THR A 37 -1.71 -12.65 -22.93
C THR A 37 -2.93 -13.11 -22.11
N PRO A 38 -3.46 -14.32 -22.36
CA PRO A 38 -4.44 -14.92 -21.46
C PRO A 38 -3.72 -15.33 -20.17
N ALA A 39 -3.78 -14.49 -19.16
CA ALA A 39 -3.29 -14.80 -17.84
C ALA A 39 -4.42 -14.62 -16.83
N TYR A 40 -4.74 -15.68 -16.11
CA TYR A 40 -5.73 -15.63 -15.04
C TYR A 40 -5.03 -15.39 -13.72
N ASN A 41 -5.64 -14.56 -12.86
CA ASN A 41 -5.21 -14.34 -11.46
C ASN A 41 -3.77 -13.85 -11.32
N LEU A 42 -3.33 -12.93 -12.19
CA LEU A 42 -2.03 -12.30 -11.99
C LEU A 42 -2.07 -11.36 -10.78
N SER A 43 -1.04 -11.41 -9.94
CA SER A 43 -0.85 -10.40 -8.91
C SER A 43 -0.56 -9.03 -9.55
N SER A 44 -0.84 -7.94 -8.82
CA SER A 44 -0.49 -6.58 -9.26
C SER A 44 0.98 -6.45 -9.64
N SER A 45 1.87 -7.13 -8.92
CA SER A 45 3.31 -7.17 -9.21
C SER A 45 3.60 -7.83 -10.57
N ASN A 46 2.98 -8.99 -10.85
CA ASN A 46 3.21 -9.68 -12.13
C ASN A 46 2.66 -8.90 -13.33
N ILE A 47 1.51 -8.24 -13.17
CA ILE A 47 0.94 -7.35 -14.20
C ILE A 47 1.90 -6.20 -14.48
N ALA A 48 2.39 -5.54 -13.42
CA ALA A 48 3.34 -4.45 -13.56
C ALA A 48 4.65 -4.88 -14.22
N GLU A 49 5.18 -6.05 -13.87
CA GLU A 49 6.38 -6.61 -14.48
C GLU A 49 6.17 -6.90 -15.97
N ALA A 50 5.06 -7.52 -16.35
CA ALA A 50 4.74 -7.81 -17.74
C ALA A 50 4.59 -6.53 -18.58
N LEU A 51 3.97 -5.49 -17.99
CA LEU A 51 3.89 -4.16 -18.60
C LEU A 51 5.26 -3.47 -18.71
N ARG A 52 6.15 -3.65 -17.73
CA ARG A 52 7.54 -3.12 -17.77
C ARG A 52 8.34 -3.79 -18.88
N ARG A 53 8.29 -5.12 -18.97
CA ARG A 53 9.00 -5.90 -20.02
C ARG A 53 8.59 -5.48 -21.43
N THR A 54 7.32 -5.13 -21.61
CA THR A 54 6.77 -4.66 -22.89
C THR A 54 6.88 -3.15 -23.10
N LYS A 55 7.51 -2.41 -22.17
CA LYS A 55 7.62 -0.93 -22.17
C LYS A 55 6.26 -0.21 -22.26
N LYS A 56 5.20 -0.84 -21.73
CA LYS A 56 3.82 -0.34 -21.73
C LYS A 56 3.33 0.06 -20.33
N LEU A 57 4.16 -0.02 -19.30
CA LEU A 57 3.77 0.42 -17.95
C LEU A 57 3.50 1.94 -17.95
N ARG A 58 2.25 2.30 -17.68
CA ARG A 58 1.74 3.68 -17.63
C ARG A 58 1.03 3.90 -16.29
N GLY A 59 -0.29 4.10 -16.28
CA GLY A 59 -1.09 4.37 -15.08
C GLY A 59 -1.07 3.25 -14.05
N TYR A 60 -0.93 1.98 -14.50
CA TYR A 60 -0.92 0.81 -13.60
C TYR A 60 0.26 0.83 -12.62
N ARG A 61 1.30 1.63 -12.90
CA ARG A 61 2.44 1.83 -12.02
C ARG A 61 2.02 2.18 -10.60
N ILE A 62 1.02 3.04 -10.43
CA ILE A 62 0.55 3.48 -9.10
C ILE A 62 0.02 2.29 -8.29
N ILE A 63 -0.74 1.39 -8.93
CA ILE A 63 -1.26 0.19 -8.26
C ILE A 63 -0.12 -0.71 -7.79
N ALA A 64 0.90 -0.88 -8.63
CA ALA A 64 2.08 -1.68 -8.29
C ALA A 64 2.86 -1.08 -7.11
N GLU A 65 3.08 0.25 -7.13
CA GLU A 65 3.77 0.98 -6.08
C GLU A 65 3.03 0.93 -4.74
N VAL A 66 1.69 1.06 -4.75
CA VAL A 66 0.87 0.88 -3.54
C VAL A 66 1.06 -0.51 -2.95
N GLU A 67 0.98 -1.56 -3.77
CA GLU A 67 1.09 -2.94 -3.24
C GLU A 67 2.49 -3.25 -2.71
N GLU A 68 3.54 -2.75 -3.36
CA GLU A 68 4.92 -2.85 -2.85
C GLU A 68 5.10 -2.11 -1.52
N PHE A 69 4.58 -0.88 -1.43
CA PHE A 69 4.57 -0.11 -0.18
C PHE A 69 3.84 -0.87 0.93
N MET A 70 2.67 -1.43 0.63
CA MET A 70 1.85 -2.17 1.60
C MET A 70 2.50 -3.47 2.05
N GLU A 71 3.22 -4.17 1.16
CA GLU A 71 3.98 -5.37 1.52
C GLU A 71 5.09 -5.04 2.53
N LYS A 72 5.91 -4.03 2.22
CA LYS A 72 6.97 -3.56 3.13
C LYS A 72 6.39 -3.05 4.45
N PHE A 73 5.28 -2.31 4.40
CA PHE A 73 4.62 -1.82 5.61
C PHE A 73 4.13 -2.97 6.49
N ARG A 74 3.46 -3.98 5.93
CA ARG A 74 3.01 -5.16 6.69
C ARG A 74 4.17 -5.91 7.32
N GLU A 75 5.29 -6.03 6.61
CA GLU A 75 6.52 -6.64 7.13
C GLU A 75 7.07 -5.86 8.32
N ILE A 76 7.28 -4.55 8.18
CA ILE A 76 7.80 -3.68 9.23
C ILE A 76 6.86 -3.66 10.43
N PHE A 77 5.54 -3.59 10.21
CA PHE A 77 4.54 -3.60 11.27
C PHE A 77 4.59 -4.92 12.06
N THR A 78 4.67 -6.05 11.36
CA THR A 78 4.73 -7.37 12.00
C THR A 78 6.03 -7.55 12.75
N LYS A 79 7.18 -7.16 12.18
CA LYS A 79 8.49 -7.22 12.85
C LYS A 79 8.57 -6.34 14.10
N SER A 80 8.00 -5.14 14.05
CA SER A 80 8.04 -4.18 15.16
C SER A 80 7.12 -4.58 16.32
N THR A 81 5.93 -5.11 15.99
CA THR A 81 4.84 -5.31 16.97
C THR A 81 4.58 -6.76 17.35
N GLY A 82 4.97 -7.72 16.51
CA GLY A 82 4.63 -9.14 16.64
C GLY A 82 3.25 -9.51 16.06
N PHE A 83 2.48 -8.55 15.54
CA PHE A 83 1.13 -8.76 15.02
C PHE A 83 0.95 -8.16 13.63
N LYS A 84 0.01 -8.68 12.84
CA LYS A 84 -0.38 -8.05 11.57
C LYS A 84 -1.16 -6.75 11.82
N PRO A 85 -1.06 -5.75 10.93
CA PRO A 85 -1.88 -4.56 11.04
C PRO A 85 -3.37 -4.90 10.88
N TRP A 86 -4.22 -4.11 11.52
CA TRP A 86 -5.67 -4.18 11.33
C TRP A 86 -6.04 -3.66 9.94
N ALA A 87 -7.15 -4.14 9.37
CA ALA A 87 -7.63 -3.65 8.08
C ALA A 87 -7.77 -2.11 8.04
N LEU A 88 -8.19 -1.49 9.14
CA LEU A 88 -8.27 -0.03 9.24
C LEU A 88 -6.89 0.66 9.23
N GLN A 89 -5.88 0.04 9.83
CA GLN A 89 -4.50 0.53 9.78
C GLN A 89 -3.91 0.39 8.36
N GLU A 90 -4.29 -0.66 7.62
CA GLU A 90 -3.92 -0.77 6.20
C GLU A 90 -4.55 0.33 5.35
N VAL A 91 -5.81 0.70 5.62
CA VAL A 91 -6.45 1.85 4.95
C VAL A 91 -5.66 3.13 5.24
N TRP A 92 -5.26 3.37 6.50
CA TRP A 92 -4.44 4.53 6.84
C TRP A 92 -3.07 4.52 6.16
N ALA A 93 -2.42 3.35 6.05
CA ALA A 93 -1.16 3.21 5.35
C ALA A 93 -1.29 3.56 3.85
N ARG A 94 -2.36 3.12 3.19
CA ARG A 94 -2.66 3.51 1.79
C ARG A 94 -2.84 5.02 1.65
N ARG A 95 -3.48 5.68 2.62
CA ARG A 95 -3.63 7.15 2.62
C ARG A 95 -2.30 7.88 2.82
N VAL A 96 -1.41 7.32 3.63
CA VAL A 96 -0.03 7.84 3.76
C VAL A 96 0.73 7.70 2.45
N PHE A 97 0.65 6.55 1.77
CA PHE A 97 1.24 6.37 0.43
C PHE A 97 0.72 7.42 -0.57
N LEU A 98 -0.57 7.71 -0.54
CA LEU A 98 -1.19 8.74 -1.38
C LEU A 98 -0.85 10.19 -0.97
N LYS A 99 -0.02 10.37 0.08
CA LYS A 99 0.37 11.67 0.65
C LYS A 99 -0.82 12.52 1.06
N GLU A 100 -1.88 11.88 1.55
CA GLU A 100 -3.07 12.58 2.06
C GLU A 100 -2.88 13.04 3.50
N ASN A 101 -3.52 14.17 3.84
CA ASN A 101 -3.71 14.61 5.21
C ASN A 101 -5.06 14.10 5.73
N PHE A 102 -5.07 13.44 6.89
CA PHE A 102 -6.31 12.84 7.41
C PHE A 102 -6.34 12.68 8.92
N THR A 103 -7.56 12.49 9.44
CA THR A 103 -7.80 12.18 10.85
C THR A 103 -7.94 10.67 11.05
N LEU A 104 -7.33 10.13 12.11
CA LEU A 104 -7.49 8.73 12.53
C LEU A 104 -8.81 8.52 13.27
N VAL A 105 -9.90 8.36 12.51
CA VAL A 105 -11.24 8.07 13.04
C VAL A 105 -11.35 6.60 13.44
N ALA A 106 -11.26 6.32 14.74
CA ALA A 106 -11.47 5.00 15.32
C ALA A 106 -11.69 5.10 16.85
N PRO A 107 -12.29 4.08 17.50
CA PRO A 107 -12.27 3.96 18.96
C PRO A 107 -10.84 3.78 19.52
N THR A 108 -10.72 3.83 20.85
CA THR A 108 -9.49 3.40 21.55
C THR A 108 -9.27 1.90 21.36
N GLY A 109 -8.03 1.43 21.54
CA GLY A 109 -7.69 0.00 21.39
C GLY A 109 -7.37 -0.44 19.95
N ILE A 110 -7.73 0.33 18.92
CA ILE A 110 -7.37 0.03 17.51
C ILE A 110 -5.87 0.28 17.22
N GLY A 111 -5.13 0.85 18.17
CA GLY A 111 -3.68 1.03 18.05
C GLY A 111 -3.28 2.23 17.18
N LYS A 112 -3.93 3.39 17.35
CA LYS A 112 -3.56 4.64 16.65
C LYS A 112 -2.11 5.04 16.93
N THR A 113 -1.72 5.07 18.20
CA THR A 113 -0.34 5.39 18.62
C THR A 113 0.66 4.40 18.01
N MET A 114 0.34 3.11 18.03
CA MET A 114 1.16 2.06 17.42
C MET A 114 1.34 2.26 15.93
N PHE A 115 0.24 2.54 15.22
CA PHE A 115 0.26 2.87 13.81
C PHE A 115 1.17 4.06 13.52
N CYS A 116 1.04 5.16 14.28
CA CYS A 116 1.86 6.35 14.07
C CYS A 116 3.36 6.08 14.28
N ILE A 117 3.73 5.33 15.34
CA ILE A 117 5.13 4.96 15.60
C ILE A 117 5.67 4.12 14.45
N VAL A 118 4.99 3.03 14.11
CA VAL A 118 5.44 2.11 13.06
C VAL A 118 5.50 2.81 11.70
N MET A 119 4.53 3.65 11.39
CA MET A 119 4.53 4.41 10.14
C MET A 119 5.69 5.41 10.08
N ALA A 120 5.98 6.11 11.17
CA ALA A 120 7.13 7.01 11.23
C ALA A 120 8.45 6.25 10.98
N LEU A 121 8.64 5.11 11.67
CA LEU A 121 9.82 4.26 11.47
C LEU A 121 9.91 3.69 10.04
N PHE A 122 8.78 3.29 9.47
CA PHE A 122 8.69 2.83 8.08
C PHE A 122 9.15 3.92 7.11
N LEU A 123 8.65 5.14 7.25
CA LEU A 123 8.99 6.28 6.39
C LEU A 123 10.46 6.69 6.53
N VAL A 124 11.00 6.70 7.76
CA VAL A 124 12.43 6.93 8.00
C VAL A 124 13.28 5.87 7.29
N LYS A 125 12.90 4.59 7.40
CA LYS A 125 13.67 3.48 6.85
C LYS A 125 13.63 3.37 5.34
N HIS A 126 12.48 3.62 4.72
CA HIS A 126 12.24 3.31 3.32
C HIS A 126 12.11 4.54 2.41
N GLU A 127 11.80 5.71 2.98
CA GLU A 127 11.47 6.92 2.22
C GLU A 127 12.38 8.11 2.58
N ASP A 128 13.48 7.87 3.29
CA ASP A 128 14.46 8.88 3.77
C ASP A 128 13.78 10.13 4.37
N SER A 129 12.68 9.89 5.09
CA SER A 129 11.78 10.94 5.57
C SER A 129 12.09 11.32 7.01
N ARG A 130 11.83 12.59 7.36
CA ARG A 130 11.84 13.05 8.76
C ARG A 130 10.41 13.12 9.28
N CYS A 131 10.14 12.44 10.39
CA CYS A 131 8.81 12.37 10.98
C CYS A 131 8.80 12.99 12.39
N TYR A 132 7.76 13.75 12.70
CA TYR A 132 7.53 14.33 14.02
C TYR A 132 6.27 13.73 14.65
N LEU A 133 6.40 13.16 15.84
CA LEU A 133 5.28 12.70 16.65
C LEU A 133 5.00 13.73 17.74
N MET A 134 3.92 14.49 17.60
CA MET A 134 3.51 15.52 18.58
C MET A 134 2.49 14.95 19.56
N LEU A 135 2.86 14.96 20.85
CA LEU A 135 2.12 14.32 21.95
C LEU A 135 1.73 15.41 22.98
N PRO A 136 0.58 15.27 23.69
CA PRO A 136 0.04 16.36 24.50
C PRO A 136 0.70 16.52 25.88
N SER A 137 1.55 15.57 26.31
CA SER A 137 2.25 15.65 27.60
C SER A 137 3.63 15.01 27.52
N SER A 138 4.55 15.46 28.38
CA SER A 138 5.90 14.90 28.50
C SER A 138 5.90 13.41 28.84
N LEU A 139 4.99 12.96 29.72
CA LEU A 139 4.84 11.54 30.05
C LEU A 139 4.51 10.69 28.82
N LEU A 140 3.63 11.17 27.94
CA LEU A 140 3.30 10.46 26.70
C LEU A 140 4.45 10.50 25.69
N VAL A 141 5.24 11.58 25.67
CA VAL A 141 6.48 11.65 24.86
C VAL A 141 7.45 10.56 25.31
N GLU A 142 7.70 10.44 26.60
CA GLU A 142 8.61 9.43 27.17
C GLU A 142 8.16 8.01 26.81
N GLN A 143 6.89 7.67 27.07
CA GLN A 143 6.32 6.36 26.75
C GLN A 143 6.37 6.03 25.25
N VAL A 144 6.09 7.00 24.38
CA VAL A 144 6.14 6.80 22.93
C VAL A 144 7.58 6.68 22.44
N SER A 145 8.51 7.45 23.01
CA SER A 145 9.93 7.40 22.68
C SER A 145 10.55 6.05 23.01
N GLU A 146 10.37 5.56 24.24
CA GLU A 146 10.83 4.22 24.65
C GLU A 146 10.30 3.13 23.72
N LYS A 147 9.02 3.22 23.37
CA LYS A 147 8.37 2.26 22.48
C LYS A 147 8.87 2.35 21.04
N ALA A 148 9.13 3.56 20.54
CA ALA A 148 9.69 3.78 19.22
C ALA A 148 11.12 3.24 19.11
N ILE A 149 11.96 3.49 20.12
CA ILE A 149 13.34 2.96 20.20
C ILE A 149 13.30 1.43 20.19
N SER A 150 12.51 0.81 21.06
CA SER A 150 12.39 -0.66 21.11
C SER A 150 11.88 -1.27 19.78
N MET A 151 11.05 -0.55 19.03
CA MET A 151 10.60 -0.99 17.71
C MET A 151 11.66 -0.78 16.63
N ALA A 152 12.40 0.33 16.69
CA ALA A 152 13.49 0.66 15.77
C ALA A 152 14.58 -0.42 15.82
N GLU A 153 14.97 -0.84 17.02
CA GLU A 153 15.95 -1.93 17.23
C GLU A 153 15.50 -3.24 16.56
N LYS A 154 14.23 -3.63 16.72
CA LYS A 154 13.66 -4.86 16.11
C LYS A 154 13.70 -4.85 14.60
N ILE A 155 13.69 -3.69 13.98
CA ILE A 155 13.77 -3.54 12.53
C ILE A 155 15.17 -3.12 12.05
N GLY A 156 16.17 -3.06 12.94
CA GLY A 156 17.55 -2.75 12.59
C GLY A 156 17.77 -1.29 12.15
N LEU A 157 17.02 -0.35 12.71
CA LEU A 157 17.34 1.08 12.62
C LEU A 157 18.28 1.48 13.79
N PRO A 158 19.23 2.40 13.57
CA PRO A 158 20.03 2.97 14.66
C PRO A 158 19.12 3.66 15.69
N SER A 159 19.43 3.49 16.96
CA SER A 159 18.66 3.97 18.11
C SER A 159 19.34 5.10 18.88
N ASP A 160 20.44 5.62 18.33
CA ASP A 160 21.42 6.47 19.03
C ASP A 160 21.26 7.96 18.68
#